data_AF-A0AAV9K608-F1
#
_entry.id   AF-A0AAV9K608-F1
#
_cell.length_a   1.000
_cell.length_b   1.000
_cell.length_c   1.000
_cell.angle_alpha   90.00
_cell.angle_beta   90.00
_cell.angle_gamma   90.00
#
_symmetry.space_group_name_H-M   'P 1'
#
loop_
_entity.id
_entity.type
_entity.pdbx_description
1 polymer ?
#
loop_
_entity_poly.entity_id
_entity_poly.type
_entity_poly.pdbx_seq_one_letter_code
_entity_poly.pdbx_strand_id
1 'polypeptide(L)'
;MSSKEGPACPIIQEGPTSPIIEEGPVNPIIEEGPASPIIEEGPASPIIEEGPPTPIIQEGPPTPIIQEGPASPIIQDGPTSPIIQVGPASPII
;
A
#
# COMPACT_ATOMS: atom_id res chain seq x y z
N MET A 1 8.90 9.05 9.55
CA MET A 1 7.67 9.76 9.16
C MET A 1 8.06 10.84 8.16
N SER A 2 7.82 10.60 6.88
CA SER A 2 7.96 11.62 5.84
C SER A 2 6.57 11.80 5.24
N SER A 3 5.95 12.94 5.51
CA SER A 3 4.73 13.36 4.81
C SER A 3 5.18 14.12 3.56
N LYS A 4 4.77 13.67 2.38
CA LYS A 4 5.26 14.23 1.11
C LYS A 4 4.11 14.86 0.33
N GLU A 5 3.90 16.16 0.50
CA GLU A 5 3.05 16.95 -0.40
C GLU A 5 3.91 17.41 -1.59
N GLY A 6 4.00 16.60 -2.64
CA GLY A 6 4.91 16.84 -3.77
C GLY A 6 4.34 16.45 -5.13
N PRO A 7 4.95 16.90 -6.24
CA PRO A 7 4.50 16.56 -7.59
C PRO A 7 4.52 15.04 -7.79
N ALA A 8 3.56 14.54 -8.57
CA ALA A 8 3.27 13.11 -8.62
C ALA A 8 4.45 12.29 -9.17
N CYS A 9 5.21 11.64 -8.29
CA CYS A 9 6.35 10.79 -8.62
C CYS A 9 6.23 9.50 -7.80
N PRO A 10 6.46 8.31 -8.40
CA PRO A 10 6.43 7.05 -7.66
C PRO A 10 7.38 7.05 -6.46
N ILE A 11 6.93 6.42 -5.37
CA ILE A 11 7.76 6.11 -4.20
C ILE A 11 8.28 4.68 -4.40
N ILE A 12 9.60 4.55 -4.43
CA ILE A 12 10.27 3.25 -4.57
C ILE A 12 11.18 3.07 -3.36
N GLN A 13 11.00 1.99 -2.61
CA GLN A 13 11.82 1.64 -1.46
C GLN A 13 12.33 0.19 -1.56
N GLU A 14 13.60 -0.01 -1.23
CA GLU A 14 14.24 -1.32 -1.14
C GLU A 14 14.78 -1.56 0.27
N GLY A 15 14.54 -2.75 0.82
CA GLY A 15 14.96 -3.15 2.16
C GLY A 15 13.98 -2.74 3.26
N PRO A 16 14.39 -2.75 4.54
CA PRO A 16 13.52 -2.37 5.64
C PRO A 16 13.05 -0.92 5.52
N THR A 17 11.75 -0.73 5.36
CA THR A 17 11.16 0.60 5.17
C THR A 17 10.67 1.18 6.50
N SER A 18 10.29 2.46 6.49
CA SER A 18 9.58 3.11 7.61
C SER A 18 8.12 3.34 7.21
N PRO A 19 7.18 3.47 8.17
CA PRO A 19 5.77 3.70 7.86
C PRO A 19 5.56 4.89 6.93
N ILE A 20 4.71 4.71 5.93
CA ILE A 20 4.28 5.73 4.97
C ILE A 20 2.88 6.21 5.35
N ILE A 21 2.70 7.52 5.35
CA ILE A 21 1.38 8.17 5.51
C ILE A 21 1.27 9.22 4.41
N GLU A 22 0.32 9.05 3.50
CA GLU A 22 0.03 10.00 2.42
C GLU A 22 -1.42 10.48 2.48
N GLU A 23 -1.61 11.77 2.21
CA GLU A 23 -2.89 12.49 2.28
C GLU A 23 -3.12 13.20 0.93
N GLY A 24 -4.31 13.07 0.34
CA GLY A 24 -4.67 13.68 -0.93
C GLY A 24 -4.42 12.79 -2.15
N PRO A 25 -4.13 13.33 -3.34
CA PRO A 25 -3.76 12.52 -4.51
C PRO A 25 -2.44 11.81 -4.27
N VAL A 26 -2.51 10.49 -4.20
CA VAL A 26 -1.40 9.63 -3.73
C VAL A 26 -0.57 9.13 -4.90
N ASN A 27 0.73 8.93 -4.69
CA ASN A 27 1.64 8.42 -5.71
C ASN A 27 1.66 6.89 -5.76
N PRO A 28 2.03 6.26 -6.89
CA PRO A 28 2.27 4.82 -6.90
C PRO A 28 3.37 4.47 -5.90
N ILE A 29 3.12 3.46 -5.06
CA ILE A 29 4.08 2.97 -4.07
C ILE A 29 4.57 1.58 -4.49
N ILE A 30 5.89 1.40 -4.50
CA ILE A 30 6.56 0.13 -4.74
C ILE A 30 7.52 -0.12 -3.56
N GLU A 31 7.29 -1.18 -2.79
CA GLU A 31 8.18 -1.62 -1.72
C GLU A 31 8.70 -3.03 -1.99
N GLU A 32 10.02 -3.22 -1.93
CA GLU A 32 10.68 -4.53 -1.94
C GLU A 32 11.40 -4.79 -0.60
N GLY A 33 11.06 -5.86 0.10
CA GLY A 33 11.68 -6.28 1.36
C GLY A 33 10.75 -6.24 2.56
N PRO A 34 11.28 -6.23 3.80
CA PRO A 34 10.46 -6.05 5.01
C PRO A 34 9.76 -4.68 4.99
N ALA A 35 8.49 -4.70 4.60
CA ALA A 35 7.67 -3.52 4.50
C ALA A 35 7.29 -2.96 5.89
N SER A 36 6.82 -1.72 5.90
CA SER A 36 6.22 -1.03 7.04
C SER A 36 4.75 -0.71 6.73
N PRO A 37 3.88 -0.48 7.74
CA PRO A 37 2.49 -0.11 7.48
C PRO A 37 2.35 1.07 6.53
N ILE A 38 1.42 0.95 5.59
CA ILE A 38 1.06 2.00 4.63
C ILE A 38 -0.36 2.49 4.95
N ILE A 39 -0.51 3.81 5.09
CA ILE A 39 -1.80 4.48 5.28
C ILE A 39 -1.96 5.53 4.17
N GLU A 40 -3.04 5.43 3.41
CA GLU A 40 -3.40 6.36 2.35
C GLU A 40 -4.81 6.91 2.54
N GLU A 41 -4.96 8.24 2.57
CA GLU A 41 -6.25 8.93 2.56
C GLU A 41 -6.41 9.78 1.28
N GLY A 42 -7.34 9.42 0.39
CA GLY A 42 -7.66 10.18 -0.82
C GLY A 42 -7.70 9.34 -2.11
N PRO A 43 -7.77 9.96 -3.30
CA PRO A 43 -7.61 9.26 -4.58
C PRO A 43 -6.21 8.66 -4.67
N ALA A 44 -6.15 7.36 -4.40
CA ALA A 44 -4.91 6.60 -4.39
C ALA A 44 -4.37 6.31 -5.80
N SER A 45 -3.13 5.86 -5.84
CA SER A 45 -2.50 5.20 -6.99
C SER A 45 -2.27 3.70 -6.67
N PRO A 46 -1.84 2.86 -7.63
CA PRO A 46 -1.58 1.44 -7.35
C PRO A 46 -0.48 1.25 -6.30
N ILE A 47 -0.66 0.25 -5.44
CA ILE A 47 0.34 -0.20 -4.46
C ILE A 47 0.87 -1.57 -4.88
N ILE A 48 2.20 -1.73 -4.86
CA ILE A 48 2.91 -2.99 -5.06
C ILE A 48 3.83 -3.24 -3.86
N GLU A 49 3.61 -4.34 -3.15
CA GLU A 49 4.48 -4.79 -2.06
C GLU A 49 5.03 -6.19 -2.35
N GLU A 50 6.35 -6.36 -2.24
CA GLU A 50 7.02 -7.66 -2.29
C GLU A 50 7.77 -7.92 -0.97
N GLY A 51 7.33 -8.89 -0.17
CA GLY A 51 8.04 -9.25 1.06
C GLY A 51 7.17 -9.66 2.26
N PRO A 52 7.74 -9.65 3.49
CA PRO A 52 7.01 -9.94 4.72
C PRO A 52 5.85 -8.94 4.99
N PRO A 53 4.72 -9.42 5.55
CA PRO A 53 3.48 -8.67 5.60
C PRO A 53 3.51 -7.42 6.47
N THR A 54 2.91 -6.33 5.98
CA THR A 54 2.43 -5.20 6.79
C THR A 54 1.01 -4.76 6.46
N PRO A 55 0.23 -4.28 7.43
CA PRO A 55 -1.11 -3.79 7.18
C PRO A 55 -1.11 -2.65 6.15
N ILE A 56 -2.02 -2.73 5.18
CA ILE A 56 -2.36 -1.63 4.28
C ILE A 56 -3.74 -1.10 4.69
N ILE A 57 -3.82 0.22 4.89
CA ILE A 57 -5.09 0.93 5.11
C ILE A 57 -5.26 1.95 3.99
N GLN A 58 -6.36 1.83 3.24
CA GLN A 58 -6.73 2.78 2.20
C GLN A 58 -8.12 3.33 2.45
N GLU A 59 -8.24 4.65 2.47
CA GLU A 59 -9.51 5.37 2.50
C GLU A 59 -9.66 6.21 1.22
N GLY A 60 -10.62 5.88 0.36
CA GLY A 60 -10.87 6.66 -0.86
C GLY A 60 -11.28 5.85 -2.09
N PRO A 61 -11.17 6.45 -3.30
CA PRO A 61 -11.45 5.78 -4.57
C PRO A 61 -10.61 4.50 -4.79
N PRO A 62 -11.19 3.49 -5.47
CA PRO A 62 -10.58 2.18 -5.63
C PRO A 62 -9.25 2.22 -6.41
N THR A 63 -8.19 1.62 -5.87
CA THR A 63 -6.95 1.31 -6.62
C THR A 63 -6.50 -0.14 -6.51
N PRO A 64 -5.83 -0.68 -7.55
CA PRO A 64 -5.27 -2.01 -7.49
C PRO A 64 -4.21 -2.12 -6.39
N ILE A 65 -4.31 -3.19 -5.59
CA ILE A 65 -3.27 -3.59 -4.64
C ILE A 65 -2.70 -4.93 -5.11
N ILE A 66 -1.38 -4.99 -5.23
CA ILE A 66 -0.64 -6.22 -5.52
C ILE A 66 0.28 -6.51 -4.34
N GLN A 67 0.12 -7.67 -3.72
CA GLN A 67 1.00 -8.17 -2.67
C GLN A 67 1.59 -9.51 -3.08
N GLU A 68 2.91 -9.60 -3.11
CA GLU A 68 3.65 -10.86 -3.26
C GLU A 68 4.36 -11.22 -1.94
N GLY A 69 3.98 -12.35 -1.34
CA GLY A 69 4.48 -12.78 -0.03
C GLY A 69 3.39 -13.30 0.91
N PRO A 70 3.71 -13.59 2.18
CA PRO A 70 2.68 -13.87 3.19
C PRO A 70 1.76 -12.67 3.32
N ALA A 71 0.45 -12.85 3.14
CA ALA A 71 -0.44 -11.70 3.09
C ALA A 71 -0.74 -11.13 4.48
N SER A 72 -0.79 -9.80 4.55
CA SER A 72 -1.26 -9.00 5.68
C SER A 72 -2.76 -8.69 5.55
N PRO A 73 -3.41 -8.25 6.63
CA PRO A 73 -4.72 -7.62 6.53
C PRO A 73 -4.64 -6.40 5.59
N ILE A 74 -5.57 -6.35 4.64
CA ILE A 74 -5.86 -5.17 3.83
C ILE A 74 -7.20 -4.65 4.32
N ILE A 75 -7.25 -3.36 4.65
CA ILE A 75 -8.47 -2.66 5.01
C ILE A 75 -8.71 -1.60 3.94
N GLN A 76 -9.85 -1.69 3.25
CA GLN A 76 -10.30 -0.70 2.28
C GLN A 76 -11.63 -0.10 2.73
N ASP A 77 -11.68 1.21 2.94
CA ASP A 77 -12.94 1.94 3.11
C ASP A 77 -13.26 2.72 1.82
N GLY A 78 -14.30 2.29 1.11
CA GLY A 78 -14.70 2.85 -0.18
C GLY A 78 -15.18 1.80 -1.21
N PRO A 79 -15.36 2.20 -2.48
CA PRO A 79 -15.58 1.25 -3.57
C PRO A 79 -14.36 0.32 -3.68
N THR A 80 -14.59 -0.97 -3.90
CA THR A 80 -13.51 -1.95 -3.97
C THR A 80 -12.86 -2.02 -5.34
N SER A 81 -11.52 -2.10 -5.34
CA SER A 81 -10.71 -2.38 -6.52
C SER A 81 -10.21 -3.83 -6.50
N PRO A 82 -9.62 -4.33 -7.60
CA PRO A 82 -8.97 -5.63 -7.59
C PRO A 82 -7.83 -5.69 -6.56
N ILE A 83 -7.89 -6.70 -5.70
CA ILE A 83 -6.79 -7.07 -4.80
C ILE A 83 -6.19 -8.37 -5.33
N ILE A 84 -4.89 -8.37 -5.58
CA ILE A 84 -4.13 -9.55 -5.97
C ILE A 84 -3.17 -9.88 -4.84
N GLN A 85 -3.37 -11.04 -4.21
CA GLN A 85 -2.46 -11.59 -3.20
C GLN A 85 -1.85 -12.89 -3.72
N VAL A 86 -0.52 -12.95 -3.75
CA VAL A 86 0.25 -14.12 -4.17
C VAL A 86 1.04 -14.64 -2.96
N GLY A 87 0.52 -15.67 -2.30
CA GLY A 87 1.15 -16.30 -1.13
C GLY A 87 0.13 -16.83 -0.12
N PRO A 88 0.57 -17.29 1.08
CA PRO A 88 -0.36 -17.69 2.13
C PRO A 88 -1.17 -16.47 2.60
N ALA A 89 -2.50 -16.54 2.46
CA ALA A 89 -3.38 -15.39 2.66
C ALA A 89 -3.91 -15.26 4.10
N SER A 90 -3.88 -14.04 4.63
CA SER A 90 -4.68 -13.58 5.76
C SER A 90 -6.04 -13.07 5.26
N PRO A 91 -7.06 -12.92 6.12
CA PRO A 91 -8.37 -12.41 5.71
C PRO A 91 -8.28 -10.98 5.13
N ILE A 92 -9.01 -10.74 4.04
CA ILE A 92 -9.36 -9.40 3.57
C ILE A 92 -10.56 -8.95 4.40
N ILE A 93 -10.49 -7.77 5.01
CA ILE A 93 -11.53 -7.24 5.93
C ILE A 93 -12.11 -5.96 5.34
#